data_AF-A0A428PVW1-F1
#
_entry.id   AF-A0A428PVW1-F1
#
_cell.length_a   1.000
_cell.length_b   1.000
_cell.length_c   1.000
_cell.angle_alpha   90.00
_cell.angle_beta   90.00
_cell.angle_gamma   90.00
#
_symmetry.space_group_name_H-M   'P 1'
#
loop_
_entity.id
_entity.type
_entity.pdbx_description
1 polymer ?
#
loop_
_entity_poly.entity_id
_entity_poly.type
_entity_poly.pdbx_seq_one_letter_code
_entity_poly.pdbx_strand_id
1 'polypeptide(L)'
;MIAVEGDDAHAFTTAVSRAFQSLLKGRPWMPLQAKLCDAERLQGLPMLRQLEPSYVDGQYDRAFLRQHCAVLDVSGKMDSLYIAMEHDTLSWNFLKRSPIYLEGLESAWEHDAVLDQKDDQDPSSRDHYGDEGGDESPPAGNIVGAFKGLKRSMSEVSCSSSLDDTDGPLTKLPRTCKSSRLEMRRGVETAR
;
A
#
# COMPACT_ATOMS: atom_id res chain seq x y z
N MET A 1 -10.44 1.67 -8.30
CA MET A 1 -9.87 0.99 -9.48
C MET A 1 -9.85 1.98 -10.63
N ILE A 2 -8.74 2.08 -11.38
CA ILE A 2 -8.60 3.03 -12.51
C ILE A 2 -8.80 2.26 -13.81
N ALA A 3 -9.73 2.71 -14.65
CA ALA A 3 -9.89 2.18 -16.00
C ALA A 3 -8.87 2.84 -16.94
N VAL A 4 -8.13 2.02 -17.68
CA VAL A 4 -7.20 2.46 -18.73
C VAL A 4 -7.84 2.14 -20.08
N GLU A 5 -8.08 3.16 -20.88
CA GLU A 5 -8.73 3.05 -22.20
C GLU A 5 -7.67 2.84 -23.29
N GLY A 6 -7.19 1.60 -23.43
CA GLY A 6 -6.17 1.22 -24.40
C GLY A 6 -5.10 0.30 -23.81
N ASP A 7 -4.16 -0.11 -24.64
CA ASP A 7 -3.02 -0.96 -24.26
C ASP A 7 -1.65 -0.31 -24.54
N ASP A 8 -1.64 0.90 -25.07
CA ASP A 8 -0.43 1.67 -25.36
C ASP A 8 0.08 2.50 -24.16
N ALA A 9 1.32 2.95 -24.29
CA ALA A 9 2.03 3.80 -23.34
C ALA A 9 1.25 5.06 -22.96
N HIS A 10 0.64 5.68 -23.97
CA HIS A 10 0.01 6.99 -23.87
C HIS A 10 -1.30 6.88 -23.09
N ALA A 11 -2.12 5.87 -23.38
CA ALA A 11 -3.34 5.55 -22.65
C ALA A 11 -3.05 5.30 -21.17
N PHE A 12 -2.03 4.50 -20.86
CA PHE A 12 -1.62 4.23 -19.47
C PHE A 12 -1.15 5.51 -18.76
N THR A 13 -0.21 6.24 -19.36
CA THR A 13 0.36 7.46 -18.78
C THR A 13 -0.72 8.53 -18.55
N THR A 14 -1.63 8.68 -19.50
CA THR A 14 -2.77 9.62 -19.40
C THR A 14 -3.72 9.21 -18.28
N ALA A 15 -4.05 7.93 -18.17
CA ALA A 15 -4.96 7.43 -17.14
C ALA A 15 -4.39 7.65 -15.73
N VAL A 16 -3.10 7.32 -15.52
CA VAL A 16 -2.42 7.54 -14.23
C VAL A 16 -2.34 9.02 -13.90
N SER A 17 -1.89 9.84 -14.85
CA SER A 17 -1.72 11.29 -14.64
C SER A 17 -3.06 11.97 -14.32
N ARG A 18 -4.16 11.54 -14.96
CA ARG A 18 -5.51 12.03 -14.67
C ARG A 18 -6.00 11.58 -13.30
N ALA A 19 -5.84 10.29 -12.98
CA ALA A 19 -6.36 9.72 -11.74
C ALA A 19 -5.66 10.28 -10.49
N PHE A 20 -4.35 10.51 -10.58
CA PHE A 20 -3.54 10.97 -9.46
C PHE A 20 -3.09 12.43 -9.60
N GLN A 21 -3.75 13.22 -10.45
CA GLN A 21 -3.34 14.61 -10.74
C GLN A 21 -3.16 15.46 -9.47
N SER A 22 -4.06 15.32 -8.49
CA SER A 22 -4.01 16.07 -7.23
C SER A 22 -2.83 15.67 -6.33
N LEU A 23 -2.41 14.40 -6.40
CA LEU A 23 -1.25 13.87 -5.68
C LEU A 23 0.05 14.21 -6.42
N LEU A 24 0.11 13.94 -7.72
CA LEU A 24 1.32 14.11 -8.53
C LEU A 24 1.65 15.59 -8.74
N LYS A 25 0.64 16.45 -8.96
CA LYS A 25 0.83 17.90 -9.23
C LYS A 25 1.86 18.19 -10.33
N GLY A 26 1.90 17.35 -11.37
CA GLY A 26 2.84 17.47 -12.49
C GLY A 26 4.24 16.91 -12.23
N ARG A 27 4.50 16.33 -11.05
CA ARG A 27 5.80 15.68 -10.75
C ARG A 27 5.99 14.37 -11.53
N PRO A 28 7.22 14.05 -11.92
CA PRO A 28 7.53 12.80 -12.60
C PRO A 28 7.26 11.60 -11.69
N TRP A 29 6.72 10.55 -12.29
CA TRP A 29 6.43 9.28 -11.64
C TRP A 29 6.81 8.13 -12.56
N MET A 30 7.02 6.98 -11.96
CA MET A 30 7.41 5.76 -12.65
C MET A 30 6.67 4.55 -12.07
N PRO A 31 6.40 3.52 -12.87
CA PRO A 31 5.91 2.26 -12.33
C PRO A 31 7.02 1.56 -11.53
N LEU A 32 6.61 0.84 -10.51
CA LEU A 32 7.49 -0.01 -9.71
C LEU A 32 7.50 -1.44 -10.26
N GLN A 33 8.60 -2.15 -10.01
CA GLN A 33 8.61 -3.60 -10.17
C GLN A 33 7.91 -4.24 -8.98
N ALA A 34 6.85 -4.98 -9.23
CA ALA A 34 6.17 -5.77 -8.20
C ALA A 34 6.40 -7.26 -8.45
N LYS A 35 6.85 -7.97 -7.40
CA LYS A 35 6.95 -9.43 -7.40
C LYS A 35 6.29 -9.98 -6.15
N LEU A 36 5.52 -11.06 -6.29
CA LEU A 36 4.98 -11.73 -5.11
C LEU A 36 6.11 -12.33 -4.29
N CYS A 37 6.07 -12.11 -2.98
CA CYS A 37 6.98 -12.75 -2.05
C CYS A 37 6.73 -14.26 -2.06
N ASP A 38 7.82 -15.03 -2.12
CA ASP A 38 7.86 -16.49 -2.10
C ASP A 38 8.24 -17.05 -0.71
N ALA A 39 8.57 -16.18 0.24
CA ALA A 39 8.87 -16.58 1.61
C ALA A 39 7.62 -17.18 2.28
N GLU A 40 7.78 -18.34 2.94
CA GLU A 40 6.70 -19.15 3.51
C GLU A 40 5.68 -18.36 4.36
N ARG A 41 6.14 -17.34 5.09
CA ARG A 41 5.30 -16.53 5.99
C ARG A 41 4.70 -15.28 5.35
N LEU A 42 5.16 -14.88 4.17
CA LEU A 42 4.77 -13.64 3.50
C LEU A 42 4.22 -13.91 2.09
N GLN A 43 3.89 -15.17 1.81
CA GLN A 43 3.46 -15.61 0.50
C GLN A 43 2.27 -14.77 0.01
N GLY A 44 2.40 -14.26 -1.21
CA GLY A 44 1.35 -13.47 -1.86
C GLY A 44 1.38 -11.97 -1.53
N LEU A 45 2.30 -11.49 -0.68
CA LEU A 45 2.50 -10.04 -0.51
C LEU A 45 3.36 -9.47 -1.64
N PRO A 46 3.01 -8.31 -2.21
CA PRO A 46 3.80 -7.66 -3.24
C PRO A 46 5.09 -7.07 -2.63
N MET A 47 6.23 -7.51 -3.16
CA MET A 47 7.54 -6.90 -2.94
C MET A 47 7.78 -5.86 -4.02
N LEU A 48 7.88 -4.60 -3.60
CA LEU A 48 8.09 -3.47 -4.50
C LEU A 48 9.58 -3.15 -4.62
N ARG A 49 10.03 -2.92 -5.84
CA ARG A 49 11.39 -2.42 -6.15
C ARG A 49 11.31 -1.27 -7.15
N GLN A 50 12.30 -0.40 -7.11
CA GLN A 50 12.48 0.59 -8.17
C GLN A 50 12.67 -0.12 -9.51
N LEU A 51 12.18 0.52 -10.57
CA LEU A 51 12.42 0.05 -11.93
C LEU A 51 13.91 0.10 -12.22
N GLU A 52 14.42 -0.85 -13.01
CA GLU A 52 15.81 -0.78 -13.44
C GLU A 52 16.08 0.52 -14.21
N PRO A 53 17.25 1.15 -14.02
CA PRO A 53 17.58 2.43 -14.66
C PRO A 53 17.42 2.43 -16.18
N SER A 54 17.66 1.29 -16.85
CA SER A 54 17.51 1.14 -18.30
C SER A 54 16.06 1.19 -18.80
N TYR A 55 15.09 1.07 -17.90
CA TYR A 55 13.66 1.10 -18.21
C TYR A 55 12.98 2.39 -17.74
N VAL A 56 13.70 3.25 -17.03
CA VAL A 56 13.25 4.61 -16.72
C VAL A 56 13.02 5.34 -18.04
N ASP A 57 11.93 6.10 -18.13
CA ASP A 57 11.42 6.75 -19.35
C ASP A 57 11.01 5.80 -20.50
N GLY A 58 10.75 4.54 -20.17
CA GLY A 58 10.22 3.56 -21.12
C GLY A 58 8.81 3.90 -21.61
N GLN A 59 8.41 3.25 -22.70
CA GLN A 59 7.09 3.41 -23.33
C GLN A 59 5.97 2.67 -22.57
N TYR A 60 6.02 2.55 -21.24
CA TYR A 60 5.13 1.80 -20.31
C TYR A 60 3.81 1.20 -20.87
N ASP A 61 3.89 0.33 -21.86
CA ASP A 61 2.76 -0.26 -22.54
C ASP A 61 2.30 -1.50 -21.79
N ARG A 62 1.17 -2.07 -22.20
CA ARG A 62 0.62 -3.25 -21.52
C ARG A 62 1.60 -4.43 -21.47
N ALA A 63 2.38 -4.64 -22.54
CA ALA A 63 3.32 -5.76 -22.61
C ALA A 63 4.47 -5.56 -21.61
N PHE A 64 5.07 -4.36 -21.62
CA PHE A 64 6.10 -3.94 -20.69
C PHE A 64 5.62 -4.03 -19.24
N LEU A 65 4.47 -3.43 -18.93
CA LEU A 65 3.93 -3.41 -17.58
C LEU A 65 3.65 -4.82 -17.07
N ARG A 66 3.06 -5.70 -17.89
CA ARG A 66 2.82 -7.10 -17.53
C ARG A 66 4.13 -7.85 -17.25
N GLN A 67 5.18 -7.58 -18.02
CA GLN A 67 6.44 -8.30 -17.91
C GLN A 67 7.30 -7.85 -16.74
N HIS A 68 7.31 -6.55 -16.44
CA HIS A 68 8.28 -5.95 -15.53
C HIS A 68 7.68 -5.36 -14.27
N CYS A 69 6.42 -4.91 -14.29
CA CYS A 69 5.86 -4.06 -13.25
C CYS A 69 4.68 -4.69 -12.49
N ALA A 70 3.83 -5.45 -13.17
CA ALA A 70 2.57 -5.93 -12.61
C ALA A 70 2.74 -7.18 -11.76
N VAL A 71 1.96 -7.25 -10.69
CA VAL A 71 1.60 -8.52 -10.08
C VAL A 71 0.61 -9.21 -11.01
N LEU A 72 0.85 -10.48 -11.30
CA LEU A 72 -0.04 -11.29 -12.13
C LEU A 72 -0.86 -12.24 -11.26
N ASP A 73 -2.13 -12.39 -11.61
CA ASP A 73 -3.00 -13.41 -11.01
C ASP A 73 -2.63 -14.83 -11.50
N VAL A 74 -3.35 -15.83 -10.98
CA VAL A 74 -3.17 -17.24 -11.36
C VAL A 74 -3.44 -17.53 -12.85
N SER A 75 -4.16 -16.63 -13.54
CA SER A 75 -4.43 -16.72 -14.99
C SER A 75 -3.40 -15.96 -15.83
N GLY A 76 -2.44 -15.29 -15.19
CA GLY A 76 -1.44 -14.45 -15.83
C GLY A 76 -1.97 -13.07 -16.24
N LYS A 77 -3.14 -12.65 -15.77
CA LYS A 77 -3.65 -11.28 -15.98
C LYS A 77 -3.02 -10.33 -14.96
N MET A 78 -2.88 -9.07 -15.34
CA MET A 78 -2.41 -8.03 -14.43
C MET A 78 -3.46 -7.84 -13.33
N ASP A 79 -3.08 -8.11 -12.09
CA ASP A 79 -3.89 -7.96 -10.90
C ASP A 79 -3.71 -6.56 -10.30
N SER A 80 -2.45 -6.19 -10.05
CA SER A 80 -2.10 -4.92 -9.42
C SER A 80 -0.83 -4.30 -10.00
N LEU A 81 -0.80 -2.98 -9.98
CA LEU A 81 0.31 -2.12 -10.41
C LEU A 81 0.58 -1.09 -9.32
N TYR A 82 1.84 -0.72 -9.19
CA TYR A 82 2.30 0.25 -8.21
C TYR A 82 3.12 1.31 -8.91
N ILE A 83 2.99 2.54 -8.46
CA ILE A 83 3.77 3.69 -8.97
C ILE A 83 4.47 4.37 -7.80
N ALA A 84 5.57 5.06 -8.10
CA ALA A 84 6.24 5.96 -7.19
C ALA A 84 6.58 7.26 -7.90
N MET A 85 6.77 8.32 -7.12
CA MET A 85 7.41 9.53 -7.64
C MET A 85 8.90 9.24 -7.87
N GLU A 86 9.45 9.82 -8.93
CA GLU A 86 10.81 9.49 -9.38
C GLU A 86 11.88 10.13 -8.50
N HIS A 87 11.69 11.40 -8.16
CA HIS A 87 12.67 12.20 -7.42
C HIS A 87 12.12 12.80 -6.13
N ASP A 88 10.81 12.66 -5.92
CA ASP A 88 10.10 13.34 -4.84
C ASP A 88 9.64 12.37 -3.75
N THR A 89 9.29 12.94 -2.61
CA THR A 89 8.53 12.24 -1.56
C THR A 89 7.34 13.08 -1.11
N LEU A 90 6.31 12.43 -0.59
CA LEU A 90 5.16 13.11 0.01
C LEU A 90 5.30 13.12 1.52
N SER A 91 5.10 14.30 2.12
CA SER A 91 4.97 14.42 3.57
C SER A 91 3.66 13.78 4.03
N TRP A 92 3.61 13.37 5.29
CA TRP A 92 2.37 12.89 5.89
C TRP A 92 1.25 13.95 5.86
N ASN A 93 1.59 15.21 6.16
CA ASN A 93 0.66 16.33 6.11
C ASN A 93 0.04 16.54 4.73
N PHE A 94 0.76 16.22 3.66
CA PHE A 94 0.20 16.20 2.33
C PHE A 94 -0.73 14.99 2.12
N LEU A 95 -0.27 13.78 2.47
CA LEU A 95 -1.02 12.53 2.25
C LEU A 95 -2.34 12.47 3.00
N LYS A 96 -2.39 12.91 4.26
CA LYS A 96 -3.63 12.88 5.06
C LYS A 96 -4.75 13.76 4.50
N ARG A 97 -4.39 14.78 3.71
CA ARG A 97 -5.32 15.68 3.00
C ARG A 97 -5.66 15.19 1.59
N SER A 98 -5.07 14.07 1.16
CA SER A 98 -5.34 13.51 -0.16
C SER A 98 -6.71 12.81 -0.21
N PRO A 99 -7.33 12.71 -1.39
CA PRO A 99 -8.59 12.00 -1.55
C PRO A 99 -8.48 10.54 -1.10
N ILE A 100 -9.60 10.00 -0.62
CA ILE A 100 -9.74 8.57 -0.34
C ILE A 100 -10.04 7.89 -1.67
N TYR A 101 -9.07 7.13 -2.20
CA TYR A 101 -9.19 6.50 -3.52
C TYR A 101 -9.74 5.07 -3.49
N LEU A 102 -9.98 4.51 -2.30
CA LEU A 102 -10.48 3.15 -2.11
C LEU A 102 -11.60 3.12 -1.07
N GLU A 103 -12.77 2.67 -1.49
CA GLU A 103 -13.93 2.48 -0.61
C GLU A 103 -13.64 1.43 0.47
N GLY A 104 -14.09 1.67 1.69
CA GLY A 104 -13.91 0.77 2.84
C GLY A 104 -12.60 0.97 3.61
N LEU A 105 -11.74 1.90 3.18
CA LEU A 105 -10.53 2.31 3.90
C LEU A 105 -10.63 3.73 4.46
N GLU A 106 -11.83 4.28 4.59
CA GLU A 106 -12.04 5.65 5.05
C GLU A 106 -11.46 5.88 6.45
N SER A 107 -11.50 4.86 7.33
CA SER A 107 -10.93 4.94 8.67
C SER A 107 -9.41 5.10 8.68
N ALA A 108 -8.70 4.77 7.58
CA ALA A 108 -7.26 5.02 7.48
C ALA A 108 -6.91 6.52 7.32
N TRP A 109 -7.91 7.37 7.08
CA TRP A 109 -7.78 8.83 7.02
C TRP A 109 -8.33 9.52 8.29
N GLU A 110 -8.79 8.76 9.29
CA GLU A 110 -9.10 9.31 10.60
C GLU A 110 -7.83 9.79 11.30
N HIS A 111 -8.00 10.70 12.27
CA HIS A 111 -6.88 11.24 13.03
C HIS A 111 -6.09 10.13 13.72
N ASP A 112 -4.77 10.12 13.52
CA ASP A 112 -3.85 9.19 14.17
C ASP A 112 -2.92 9.95 15.13
N ALA A 113 -3.01 9.61 16.41
CA ALA A 113 -2.28 10.28 17.48
C ALA A 113 -0.75 10.15 17.39
N VAL A 114 -0.21 9.32 16.51
CA VAL A 114 1.24 9.18 16.26
C VAL A 114 1.65 9.93 14.99
N LEU A 115 0.90 9.77 13.90
CA LEU A 115 1.23 10.38 12.62
C LEU A 115 0.89 11.88 12.59
N ASP A 116 -0.17 12.31 13.29
CA ASP A 116 -0.66 13.69 13.27
C ASP A 116 -0.02 14.64 14.30
N GLN A 117 0.90 14.14 15.15
CA GLN A 117 1.46 14.91 16.28
C GLN A 117 2.11 16.25 15.91
N LYS A 118 2.60 16.41 14.68
CA LYS A 118 3.25 17.64 14.23
C LYS A 118 2.29 18.76 13.85
N ASP A 119 1.02 18.44 13.56
CA ASP A 119 0.02 19.45 13.18
C ASP A 119 -0.35 20.34 14.38
N ASP A 120 -0.31 19.78 15.59
CA ASP A 120 -0.67 20.50 16.82
C ASP A 120 0.43 21.47 17.31
N GLN A 121 1.65 21.39 16.78
CA GLN A 121 2.79 22.20 17.23
C GLN A 121 3.19 23.33 16.29
N ASP A 122 2.65 23.39 15.06
CA ASP A 122 3.02 24.41 14.09
C ASP A 122 1.80 25.18 13.52
N PRO A 123 1.37 26.27 14.19
CA PRO A 123 0.29 27.12 13.72
C PRO A 123 0.61 27.91 12.43
N SER A 124 1.83 27.80 11.88
CA SER A 124 2.23 28.46 10.62
C SER A 124 1.96 27.64 9.36
N SER A 125 1.59 26.35 9.51
CA SER A 125 1.27 25.44 8.39
C SER A 125 -0.11 25.66 7.77
N ARG A 126 -0.87 26.62 8.30
CA ARG A 126 -2.16 27.07 7.82
C ARG A 126 -1.91 28.15 6.75
N ASP A 127 -2.10 27.75 5.50
CA ASP A 127 -2.17 28.60 4.31
C ASP A 127 -0.83 28.95 3.62
N HIS A 128 -0.27 27.99 2.86
CA HIS A 128 0.58 28.30 1.70
C HIS A 128 0.06 27.60 0.44
N TYR A 129 -0.88 28.27 -0.23
CA TYR A 129 -1.13 28.06 -1.65
C TYR A 129 -0.16 28.94 -2.42
N GLY A 130 1.06 28.44 -2.66
CA GLY A 130 2.03 29.09 -3.52
C GLY A 130 3.48 28.91 -3.06
N ASP A 131 4.31 28.52 -4.02
CA ASP A 131 5.73 28.88 -4.14
C ASP A 131 6.78 28.12 -3.30
N GLU A 132 7.62 27.37 -4.02
CA GLU A 132 9.05 27.02 -3.84
C GLU A 132 9.74 26.89 -2.45
N GLY A 133 9.00 26.72 -1.35
CA GLY A 133 9.54 26.40 -0.04
C GLY A 133 9.21 24.97 0.37
N GLY A 134 10.20 24.07 0.33
CA GLY A 134 10.02 22.66 0.69
C GLY A 134 9.37 22.48 2.07
N ASP A 135 8.28 21.72 2.11
CA ASP A 135 7.73 21.16 3.35
C ASP A 135 8.83 20.32 4.00
N GLU A 136 9.52 20.87 5.00
CA GLU A 136 10.65 20.25 5.72
C GLU A 136 10.23 19.01 6.54
N SER A 137 8.96 18.60 6.39
CA SER A 137 8.43 17.37 6.96
C SER A 137 9.10 16.14 6.34
N PRO A 138 9.55 15.17 7.16
CA PRO A 138 10.16 13.97 6.64
C PRO A 138 9.18 13.19 5.74
N PRO A 139 9.69 12.41 4.77
CA PRO A 139 8.88 11.54 3.93
C PRO A 139 7.97 10.67 4.79
N ALA A 140 6.72 10.45 4.37
CA ALA A 140 5.75 9.67 5.15
C ALA A 140 6.22 8.23 5.49
N GLY A 141 7.16 7.66 4.71
CA GLY A 141 7.77 6.36 4.99
C GLY A 141 8.88 6.36 6.06
N ASN A 142 9.33 7.52 6.54
CA ASN A 142 10.42 7.64 7.50
C ASN A 142 9.90 7.73 8.95
N ILE A 143 9.21 6.68 9.40
CA ILE A 143 8.54 6.61 10.72
C ILE A 143 9.57 6.48 11.88
N VAL A 144 10.85 6.21 11.58
CA VAL A 144 11.89 5.95 12.59
C VAL A 144 12.10 7.13 13.55
N GLY A 145 11.80 8.37 13.11
CA GLY A 145 11.92 9.58 13.93
C GLY A 145 10.76 9.85 14.90
N ALA A 146 9.57 9.27 14.67
CA ALA A 146 8.36 9.53 15.45
C ALA A 146 8.33 8.78 16.80
N PHE A 147 9.13 7.72 16.94
CA PHE A 147 9.14 6.88 18.15
C PHE A 147 10.07 7.40 19.26
N LYS A 148 10.12 8.72 19.51
CA LYS A 148 10.72 9.24 20.75
C LYS A 148 9.68 9.19 21.87
N GLY A 149 9.38 8.00 22.39
CA GLY A 149 8.45 7.90 23.52
C GLY A 149 7.97 6.51 23.92
N LEU A 150 8.12 5.49 23.07
CA LEU A 150 7.81 4.12 23.48
C LEU A 150 8.96 3.57 24.34
N LYS A 151 8.95 3.92 25.64
CA LYS A 151 9.47 3.02 26.66
C LYS A 151 8.60 1.76 26.62
N ARG A 152 8.91 0.86 25.68
CA ARG A 152 8.57 -0.55 25.79
C ARG A 152 9.27 -1.02 27.08
N SER A 153 8.53 -0.98 28.17
CA SER A 153 8.86 -1.78 29.34
C SER A 153 8.90 -3.21 28.82
N MET A 154 10.10 -3.78 28.73
CA MET A 154 10.24 -5.22 28.59
C MET A 154 9.52 -5.81 29.80
N SER A 155 8.30 -6.32 29.60
CA SER A 155 7.83 -7.37 30.49
C SER A 155 8.74 -8.55 30.22
N GLU A 156 9.71 -8.74 31.11
CA GLU A 156 10.43 -9.99 31.28
C GLU A 156 9.37 -11.07 31.42
N VAL A 157 9.23 -11.90 30.40
CA VAL A 157 8.49 -13.16 30.52
C VAL A 157 9.34 -14.05 31.40
N SER A 158 9.11 -13.99 32.71
CA SER A 158 9.65 -14.93 33.67
C SER A 158 9.19 -16.33 33.25
N CYS A 159 10.10 -17.11 32.68
CA CYS A 159 9.95 -18.55 32.56
C CYS A 159 10.02 -19.15 33.98
N SER A 160 8.92 -19.15 34.72
CA SER A 160 8.82 -19.96 35.92
C SER A 160 8.64 -21.42 35.51
N SER A 161 9.73 -22.17 35.64
CA SER A 161 9.69 -23.63 35.76
C SER A 161 8.95 -23.98 37.04
N SER A 162 7.80 -24.64 36.91
CA SER A 162 7.17 -25.35 38.03
C SER A 162 6.80 -26.73 37.52
N LEU A 163 7.63 -27.71 37.91
CA LEU A 163 7.20 -29.08 38.13
C LEU A 163 6.09 -29.03 39.19
N ASP A 164 4.90 -29.54 38.88
CA ASP A 164 4.34 -30.73 39.52
C ASP A 164 2.98 -31.11 38.91
N ASP A 165 2.70 -32.40 39.05
CA ASP A 165 1.79 -33.26 38.30
C ASP A 165 0.40 -33.34 38.96
N THR A 166 -0.72 -33.26 38.21
CA THR A 166 -1.89 -34.14 38.42
C THR A 166 -2.96 -34.05 37.31
N ASP A 167 -3.18 -35.20 36.69
CA ASP A 167 -4.36 -35.79 36.01
C ASP A 167 -5.64 -34.97 35.71
N GLY A 168 -6.12 -35.11 34.45
CA GLY A 168 -7.51 -34.80 34.04
C GLY A 168 -7.68 -34.56 32.52
N PRO A 169 -8.45 -35.39 31.78
CA PRO A 169 -8.58 -35.23 30.33
C PRO A 169 -9.74 -34.30 29.97
N LEU A 170 -9.44 -33.10 29.44
CA LEU A 170 -10.42 -32.25 28.78
C LEU A 170 -10.05 -32.05 27.30
N THR A 171 -10.88 -32.65 26.45
CA THR A 171 -10.88 -32.61 25.00
C THR A 171 -10.77 -31.18 24.46
N LYS A 172 -9.74 -30.93 23.65
CA LYS A 172 -9.53 -29.70 22.88
C LYS A 172 -10.56 -29.62 21.74
N LEU A 173 -11.46 -28.64 21.78
CA LEU A 173 -12.31 -28.29 20.64
C LEU A 173 -11.60 -27.22 19.78
N PRO A 174 -11.34 -27.46 18.49
CA PRO A 174 -10.84 -26.43 17.59
C PRO A 174 -11.95 -25.42 17.27
N ARG A 175 -11.64 -24.12 17.41
CA ARG A 175 -12.50 -23.03 16.93
C ARG A 175 -12.53 -23.07 15.40
N THR A 176 -13.66 -23.52 14.86
CA THR A 176 -13.96 -23.48 13.43
C THR A 176 -14.40 -22.07 13.03
N CYS A 177 -13.57 -21.33 12.31
CA CYS A 177 -14.02 -20.19 11.51
C CYS A 177 -14.60 -20.73 10.21
N LYS A 178 -15.90 -20.54 10.02
CA LYS A 178 -16.65 -21.00 8.83
C LYS A 178 -16.14 -20.26 7.60
N SER A 179 -15.57 -20.99 6.65
CA SER A 179 -15.34 -20.51 5.28
C SER A 179 -16.70 -20.23 4.64
N SER A 180 -16.96 -18.97 4.29
CA SER A 180 -18.12 -18.62 3.47
C SER A 180 -17.88 -19.16 2.06
N ARG A 181 -18.76 -20.06 1.65
CA ARG A 181 -18.82 -20.66 0.32
C ARG A 181 -19.29 -19.57 -0.65
N LEU A 182 -18.38 -18.99 -1.45
CA LEU A 182 -18.79 -18.13 -2.56
C LEU A 182 -19.49 -18.99 -3.61
N GLU A 183 -20.80 -18.81 -3.70
CA GLU A 183 -21.68 -19.43 -4.68
C GLU A 183 -21.32 -18.91 -6.08
N MET A 184 -20.75 -19.79 -6.90
CA MET A 184 -20.47 -19.50 -8.30
C MET A 184 -21.79 -19.53 -9.08
N ARG A 185 -22.39 -18.36 -9.32
CA ARG A 185 -23.53 -18.24 -10.23
C ARG A 185 -23.05 -18.44 -11.67
N ARG A 186 -23.28 -19.64 -12.17
CA ARG A 186 -23.17 -20.04 -13.57
C ARG A 186 -24.43 -19.55 -14.30
N GLY A 187 -24.26 -18.81 -15.38
CA GLY A 187 -25.34 -18.42 -16.28
C GLY A 187 -24.79 -17.90 -17.59
N VAL A 188 -24.61 -18.80 -18.55
CA VAL A 188 -24.44 -18.50 -19.98
C VAL A 188 -25.80 -18.74 -20.63
N GLU A 189 -26.25 -17.84 -21.51
CA GLU A 189 -26.76 -18.14 -22.86
C GLU A 189 -27.46 -16.89 -23.45
N THR A 190 -26.92 -16.38 -24.56
CA THR A 190 -27.74 -15.69 -25.57
C THR A 190 -27.60 -16.46 -26.87
N ALA A 191 -28.74 -16.97 -27.34
CA ALA A 191 -28.90 -17.60 -28.64
C ALA A 191 -28.84 -16.54 -29.76
N ARG A 192 -28.56 -17.06 -30.96
CA ARG A 192 -28.45 -16.38 -32.26
C ARG A 192 -29.57 -15.39 -32.57
#